data_AF-T1BRM5-F1
#
_entry.id   AF-T1BRM5-F1
#
_cell.length_a   1.000
_cell.length_b   1.000
_cell.length_c   1.000
_cell.angle_alpha   90.00
_cell.angle_beta   90.00
_cell.angle_gamma   90.00
#
_symmetry.space_group_name_H-M   'P 1'
#
loop_
_entity.id
_entity.type
_entity.pdbx_description
1 polymer ?
#
loop_
_entity_poly.entity_id
_entity_poly.type
_entity_poly.pdbx_seq_one_letter_code
_entity_poly.pdbx_strand_id
1 'polypeptide(L)'
;MGTKMQDRVFPDHEAFSTLLVGRTAGALLLDGMESTHPIRVEVKSPLEIRQVFDGISYGKGASVLRMVEAYLGEEAFRQGVHAYLKEFAFGNSRGSDLWHHLSQASHQPVDRILETWTGVPGYPVLVARRTASTVEITQHPFRYLGTPPPQLWPVPLTYR
;
A
#
# COMPACT_ATOMS: atom_id res chain seq x y z
N MET A 1 -10.59 -1.47 -5.30
CA MET A 1 -11.47 -2.13 -6.30
C MET A 1 -12.20 -1.15 -7.21
N GLY A 2 -12.80 -0.05 -6.72
CA GLY A 2 -13.54 0.91 -7.57
C GLY A 2 -12.78 1.40 -8.82
N THR A 3 -11.55 1.89 -8.64
CA THR A 3 -10.70 2.33 -9.76
C THR A 3 -10.48 1.24 -10.81
N LYS A 4 -10.18 0.01 -10.37
CA LYS A 4 -9.91 -1.12 -11.26
C LYS A 4 -11.14 -1.54 -12.06
N MET A 5 -12.33 -1.48 -11.45
CA MET A 5 -13.58 -1.74 -12.16
C MET A 5 -13.88 -0.64 -13.18
N GLN A 6 -13.71 0.63 -12.80
CA GLN A 6 -13.90 1.75 -13.71
C GLN A 6 -12.94 1.67 -14.91
N ASP A 7 -11.66 1.36 -14.68
CA ASP A 7 -10.66 1.19 -15.73
C ASP A 7 -11.04 0.06 -16.72
N ARG A 8 -11.59 -1.04 -16.19
CA ARG A 8 -12.01 -2.19 -17.00
C ARG A 8 -13.28 -1.93 -17.81
N VAL A 9 -14.24 -1.18 -17.25
CA VAL A 9 -15.55 -0.90 -17.89
C VAL A 9 -15.48 0.32 -18.80
N PHE A 10 -14.68 1.32 -18.44
CA PHE A 10 -14.52 2.60 -19.14
C PHE A 10 -13.02 2.90 -19.35
N PRO A 11 -12.34 2.16 -20.26
CA PRO A 11 -10.89 2.28 -20.43
C PRO A 11 -10.44 3.68 -20.87
N ASP A 12 -11.28 4.42 -21.59
CA ASP A 12 -10.97 5.77 -22.07
C ASP A 12 -10.99 6.84 -20.96
N HIS A 13 -11.40 6.50 -19.74
CA HIS A 13 -11.51 7.45 -18.62
C HIS A 13 -10.24 7.56 -17.77
N GLU A 14 -9.18 6.81 -18.11
CA GLU A 14 -7.88 6.82 -17.41
C GLU A 14 -8.02 6.75 -15.87
N ALA A 15 -8.81 5.80 -15.37
CA ALA A 15 -9.19 5.76 -13.97
C ALA A 15 -7.98 5.70 -13.02
N PHE A 16 -6.90 5.02 -13.43
CA PHE A 16 -5.66 5.00 -12.64
C PHE A 16 -4.87 6.31 -12.65
N SER A 17 -4.95 7.12 -13.71
CA SER A 17 -4.40 8.49 -13.71
C SER A 17 -5.12 9.33 -12.66
N THR A 18 -6.45 9.18 -12.57
CA THR A 18 -7.26 9.88 -11.55
C THR A 18 -6.94 9.40 -10.14
N LEU A 19 -6.69 8.10 -9.93
CA LEU A 19 -6.23 7.58 -8.64
C LEU A 19 -4.88 8.20 -8.24
N LEU A 20 -3.93 8.26 -9.18
CA LEU A 20 -2.59 8.79 -8.94
C LEU A 20 -2.65 10.25 -8.48
N VAL A 21 -3.34 11.10 -9.24
CA VAL A 21 -3.45 12.54 -8.94
C VAL A 21 -4.35 12.79 -7.74
N GLY A 22 -5.53 12.17 -7.70
CA GLY A 22 -6.57 12.46 -6.72
C GLY A 22 -6.43 11.77 -5.37
N ARG A 23 -5.64 10.69 -5.26
CA ARG A 23 -5.48 9.93 -4.02
C ARG A 23 -4.02 9.73 -3.64
N THR A 24 -3.20 9.19 -4.55
CA THR A 24 -1.81 8.84 -4.24
C THR A 24 -0.96 10.08 -3.95
N ALA A 25 -1.04 11.13 -4.77
CA ALA A 25 -0.28 12.36 -4.55
C ALA A 25 -0.63 13.04 -3.22
N GLY A 26 -1.93 13.14 -2.90
CA GLY A 26 -2.39 13.69 -1.62
C GLY A 26 -1.95 12.83 -0.42
N ALA A 27 -1.99 11.51 -0.55
CA ALA A 27 -1.51 10.60 0.49
C ALA A 27 0.00 10.75 0.73
N LEU A 28 0.82 10.83 -0.33
CA LEU A 28 2.26 11.07 -0.20
C LEU A 28 2.57 12.44 0.42
N LEU A 29 1.73 13.46 0.16
CA LEU A 29 1.87 14.76 0.79
C LEU A 29 1.60 14.71 2.29
N LEU A 30 0.48 14.10 2.71
CA LEU A 30 0.14 13.96 4.13
C LEU A 30 1.13 13.05 4.87
N ASP A 31 1.53 11.95 4.23
CA ASP A 31 2.38 10.94 4.85
C ASP A 31 3.85 11.37 4.98
N GLY A 32 4.24 12.45 4.28
CA GLY A 32 5.53 13.11 4.45
C GLY A 32 5.57 14.13 5.59
N MET A 33 4.45 14.40 6.27
CA MET A 33 4.37 15.32 7.40
C MET A 33 4.75 14.62 8.71
N GLU A 34 5.22 15.39 9.71
CA GLU A 34 5.49 14.84 11.05
C GLU A 34 4.22 14.32 11.74
N SER A 35 3.07 14.91 11.45
CA SER A 35 1.77 14.55 11.99
C SER A 35 1.13 13.30 11.36
N THR A 36 1.83 12.60 10.47
CA THR A 36 1.29 11.37 9.85
C THR A 36 1.09 10.24 10.89
N HIS A 37 0.35 9.21 10.51
CA HIS A 37 0.13 8.01 11.30
C HIS A 37 0.20 6.72 10.44
N PRO A 38 0.35 5.54 11.03
CA PRO A 38 0.19 4.26 10.32
C PRO A 38 -1.21 4.10 9.72
N ILE A 39 -1.37 3.27 8.68
CA ILE A 39 -2.70 2.89 8.17
C ILE A 39 -3.46 2.10 9.25
N ARG A 40 -2.77 1.17 9.93
CA ARG A 40 -3.35 0.34 10.98
C ARG A 40 -3.19 1.06 12.33
N VAL A 41 -4.30 1.57 12.83
CA VAL A 41 -4.39 2.27 14.11
C VAL A 41 -5.31 1.48 15.05
N GLU A 42 -4.95 1.38 16.32
CA GLU A 42 -5.84 0.86 17.35
C GLU A 42 -6.94 1.90 17.65
N VAL A 43 -8.20 1.49 17.52
CA VAL A 43 -9.36 2.37 17.77
C VAL A 43 -10.09 1.87 19.01
N LYS A 44 -10.13 2.68 20.07
CA LYS A 44 -10.72 2.33 21.37
C LYS A 44 -12.10 2.93 21.57
N SER A 45 -12.44 3.97 20.82
CA SER A 45 -13.74 4.63 20.89
C SER A 45 -14.30 4.98 19.50
N PRO A 46 -15.63 5.04 19.33
CA PRO A 46 -16.24 5.47 18.06
C PRO A 46 -15.85 6.89 17.62
N LEU A 47 -15.43 7.74 18.56
CA LEU A 47 -14.99 9.10 18.25
C LEU A 47 -13.63 9.12 17.53
N GLU A 48 -12.74 8.18 17.86
CA GLU A 48 -11.43 8.01 17.20
C GLU A 48 -11.58 7.52 15.75
N ILE A 49 -12.71 6.92 15.37
CA ILE A 49 -12.97 6.51 13.98
C ILE A 49 -12.85 7.72 13.04
N ARG A 50 -13.33 8.91 13.44
CA ARG A 50 -13.24 10.10 12.59
C ARG A 50 -11.79 10.53 12.32
N GLN A 51 -10.87 10.21 13.22
CA GLN A 51 -9.46 10.58 13.08
C GLN A 51 -8.75 9.71 12.03
N VAL A 52 -9.19 8.46 11.85
CA VAL A 52 -8.62 7.55 10.85
C VAL A 52 -9.38 7.60 9.51
N PHE A 53 -10.45 8.38 9.39
CA PHE A 53 -11.20 8.57 8.14
C PHE A 53 -10.57 9.68 7.29
N ASP A 54 -9.35 9.44 6.82
CA ASP A 54 -8.51 10.49 6.24
C ASP A 54 -7.80 10.05 4.93
N GLY A 55 -6.91 10.91 4.44
CA GLY A 55 -6.12 10.63 3.23
C GLY A 55 -5.11 9.50 3.39
N ILE A 56 -4.66 9.20 4.62
CA ILE A 56 -3.76 8.08 4.90
C ILE A 56 -4.51 6.76 4.76
N SER A 57 -5.60 6.56 5.51
CA SER A 57 -6.30 5.27 5.51
C SER A 57 -6.82 4.87 4.13
N TYR A 58 -7.39 5.83 3.38
CA TYR A 58 -7.96 5.54 2.06
C TYR A 58 -6.95 5.73 0.91
N GLY A 59 -6.22 6.85 0.90
CA GLY A 59 -5.31 7.20 -0.20
C GLY A 59 -4.06 6.33 -0.19
N LYS A 60 -3.35 6.25 0.95
CA LYS A 60 -2.18 5.37 1.11
C LYS A 60 -2.60 3.91 1.04
N GLY A 61 -3.69 3.53 1.71
CA GLY A 61 -4.23 2.17 1.67
C GLY A 61 -4.51 1.67 0.25
N ALA A 62 -5.21 2.46 -0.57
CA ALA A 62 -5.46 2.11 -1.97
C ALA A 62 -4.17 2.04 -2.81
N SER A 63 -3.22 2.94 -2.55
CA SER A 63 -1.94 2.98 -3.27
C SER A 63 -1.06 1.77 -2.94
N VAL A 64 -1.02 1.35 -1.66
CA VAL A 64 -0.31 0.15 -1.20
C VAL A 64 -0.95 -1.11 -1.81
N LEU A 65 -2.27 -1.21 -1.86
CA LEU A 65 -2.94 -2.34 -2.52
C LEU A 65 -2.60 -2.41 -4.02
N ARG A 66 -2.57 -1.28 -4.73
CA ARG A 66 -2.14 -1.23 -6.13
C ARG A 66 -0.68 -1.68 -6.30
N MET A 67 0.22 -1.25 -5.41
CA MET A 67 1.62 -1.65 -5.40
C MET A 67 1.76 -3.17 -5.20
N VAL A 68 1.05 -3.73 -4.22
CA VAL A 68 1.06 -5.18 -3.97
C VAL A 68 0.49 -5.95 -5.16
N GLU A 69 -0.65 -5.55 -5.71
CA GLU A 69 -1.21 -6.20 -6.90
C GLU A 69 -0.21 -6.19 -8.08
N ALA A 70 0.46 -5.06 -8.33
CA ALA A 70 1.48 -4.96 -9.38
C ALA A 70 2.69 -5.89 -9.13
N TYR A 71 3.05 -6.11 -7.87
CA TYR A 71 4.13 -7.02 -7.49
C TYR A 71 3.75 -8.50 -7.62
N LEU A 72 2.54 -8.88 -7.21
CA LEU A 72 2.08 -10.27 -7.26
C LEU A 72 1.60 -10.69 -8.66
N GLY A 73 1.19 -9.71 -9.47
CA GLY A 73 0.44 -9.96 -10.69
C GLY A 73 -1.06 -10.11 -10.43
N GLU A 74 -1.86 -9.76 -11.43
CA GLU A 74 -3.32 -9.69 -11.34
C GLU A 74 -3.95 -11.05 -10.97
N GLU A 75 -3.45 -12.15 -11.54
CA GLU A 75 -4.05 -13.47 -11.34
C GLU A 75 -3.89 -13.95 -9.89
N ALA A 76 -2.66 -13.93 -9.37
CA ALA A 76 -2.36 -14.35 -8.00
C ALA A 76 -3.07 -13.45 -6.98
N PHE A 77 -3.10 -12.14 -7.21
CA PHE A 77 -3.83 -11.20 -6.35
C PHE A 77 -5.32 -11.52 -6.33
N ARG A 78 -5.94 -11.74 -7.50
CA ARG A 78 -7.36 -12.08 -7.62
C ARG A 78 -7.69 -13.40 -6.92
N GLN A 79 -6.85 -14.42 -7.09
CA GLN A 79 -7.03 -15.73 -6.45
C GLN A 79 -6.96 -15.62 -4.93
N GLY A 80 -5.97 -14.89 -4.39
CA GLY A 80 -5.84 -14.67 -2.95
C GLY A 80 -7.03 -13.93 -2.35
N VAL A 81 -7.49 -12.85 -3.00
CA VAL A 81 -8.70 -12.13 -2.58
C VAL A 81 -9.94 -13.02 -2.61
N HIS A 82 -10.11 -13.81 -3.68
CA HIS A 82 -11.25 -14.73 -3.80
C HIS A 82 -11.25 -15.80 -2.71
N ALA A 83 -10.09 -16.39 -2.42
CA ALA A 83 -9.95 -17.38 -1.35
C ALA A 83 -10.27 -16.77 0.03
N TYR A 84 -9.72 -15.59 0.33
CA TYR A 84 -10.01 -14.85 1.56
C TYR A 84 -11.50 -14.57 1.73
N LEU A 85 -12.18 -14.03 0.69
CA LEU A 85 -13.61 -13.74 0.75
C LEU A 85 -14.46 -14.99 0.95
N LYS A 86 -14.04 -16.13 0.39
CA LYS A 86 -14.74 -17.41 0.53
C LYS A 86 -14.59 -17.99 1.94
N GLU A 87 -13.40 -17.91 2.53
CA GLU A 87 -13.14 -18.43 3.88
C GLU A 87 -13.89 -17.64 4.95
N PHE A 88 -13.86 -16.31 4.87
CA PHE A 88 -14.49 -15.43 5.85
C PHE A 88 -15.90 -14.98 5.46
N ALA A 89 -16.54 -15.68 4.52
CA ALA A 89 -17.90 -15.39 4.10
C ALA A 89 -18.85 -15.43 5.31
N PHE A 90 -19.66 -14.38 5.48
CA PHE A 90 -20.61 -14.22 6.58
C PHE A 90 -19.97 -14.16 7.98
N GLY A 91 -18.66 -13.96 8.08
CA GLY A 91 -17.91 -13.84 9.33
C GLY A 91 -17.12 -12.54 9.43
N ASN A 92 -16.10 -12.57 10.30
CA ASN A 92 -15.18 -11.46 10.53
C ASN A 92 -13.75 -11.90 10.23
N SER A 93 -12.90 -10.93 9.91
CA SER A 93 -11.47 -11.15 9.67
C SER A 93 -10.66 -9.93 10.07
N ARG A 94 -9.34 -10.10 10.07
CA ARG A 94 -8.33 -9.07 10.32
C ARG A 94 -7.50 -8.88 9.06
N GLY A 95 -6.72 -7.79 9.02
CA GLY A 95 -5.82 -7.52 7.90
C GLY A 95 -4.83 -8.68 7.64
N SER A 96 -4.32 -9.30 8.71
CA SER A 96 -3.41 -10.46 8.63
C SER A 96 -3.98 -11.62 7.82
N ASP A 97 -5.29 -11.82 7.87
CA ASP A 97 -5.95 -12.95 7.19
C ASP A 97 -5.95 -12.74 5.68
N LEU A 98 -6.16 -11.50 5.23
CA LEU A 98 -6.03 -11.14 3.81
C LEU A 98 -4.60 -11.35 3.32
N TRP A 99 -3.60 -10.88 4.08
CA TRP A 99 -2.21 -10.98 3.67
C TRP A 99 -1.74 -12.44 3.59
N HIS A 100 -2.20 -13.28 4.53
CA HIS A 100 -1.96 -14.71 4.50
C HIS A 100 -2.44 -15.34 3.19
N HIS A 101 -3.69 -15.06 2.80
CA HIS A 101 -4.27 -15.59 1.56
C HIS A 101 -3.55 -15.08 0.30
N LEU A 102 -3.12 -13.81 0.30
CA LEU A 102 -2.30 -13.26 -0.78
C LEU A 102 -0.92 -13.94 -0.85
N SER A 103 -0.28 -14.20 0.29
CA SER A 103 0.99 -14.95 0.35
C SER A 103 0.82 -16.38 -0.17
N GLN A 104 -0.26 -17.07 0.19
CA GLN A 104 -0.53 -18.43 -0.29
C GLN A 104 -0.74 -18.48 -1.81
N ALA A 105 -1.51 -17.55 -2.37
CA ALA A 105 -1.80 -17.53 -3.81
C ALA A 105 -0.61 -17.10 -4.68
N SER A 106 0.28 -16.26 -4.14
CA SER A 106 1.42 -15.71 -4.90
C SER A 106 2.76 -16.38 -4.63
N HIS A 107 2.87 -17.14 -3.53
CA HIS A 107 4.13 -17.65 -2.99
C HIS A 107 5.17 -16.54 -2.70
N GLN A 108 4.72 -15.31 -2.48
CA GLN A 108 5.55 -14.15 -2.12
C GLN A 108 5.34 -13.77 -0.63
N PRO A 109 6.29 -13.08 0.01
CA PRO A 109 6.19 -12.68 1.42
C PRO A 109 5.31 -11.43 1.61
N VAL A 110 4.02 -11.54 1.26
CA VAL A 110 3.05 -10.41 1.27
C VAL A 110 2.75 -9.92 2.69
N ASP A 111 2.70 -10.85 3.63
CA ASP A 111 2.62 -10.59 5.07
C ASP A 111 3.72 -9.64 5.56
N ARG A 112 4.98 -9.91 5.21
CA ARG A 112 6.10 -9.03 5.58
C ARG A 112 5.95 -7.63 4.98
N ILE A 113 5.48 -7.55 3.74
CA ILE A 113 5.27 -6.29 3.04
C ILE A 113 4.16 -5.50 3.73
N LEU A 114 2.96 -6.06 3.82
CA LEU A 114 1.79 -5.34 4.33
C LEU A 114 1.86 -5.06 5.83
N GLU A 115 2.50 -5.91 6.63
CA GLU A 115 2.75 -5.63 8.06
C GLU A 115 3.54 -4.31 8.22
N THR A 116 4.59 -4.11 7.43
CA THR A 116 5.41 -2.89 7.49
C THR A 116 4.68 -1.69 6.90
N TRP A 117 4.14 -1.83 5.68
CA TRP A 117 3.52 -0.72 4.95
C TRP A 117 2.23 -0.21 5.60
N THR A 118 1.55 -1.04 6.40
CA THR A 118 0.35 -0.64 7.13
C THR A 118 0.62 -0.30 8.59
N GLY A 119 1.64 -0.91 9.22
CA GLY A 119 1.95 -0.73 10.63
C GLY A 119 2.86 0.45 10.96
N VAL A 120 3.52 1.04 9.96
CA VAL A 120 4.52 2.11 10.16
C VAL A 120 4.09 3.41 9.46
N PRO A 121 4.27 4.59 10.08
CA PRO A 121 3.99 5.87 9.44
C PRO A 121 5.02 6.22 8.36
N GLY A 122 4.64 7.01 7.37
CA GLY A 122 5.55 7.46 6.32
C GLY A 122 5.83 6.42 5.23
N TYR A 123 6.76 6.78 4.34
CA TYR A 123 7.18 5.98 3.20
C TYR A 123 8.65 6.25 2.86
N PRO A 124 9.33 5.36 2.12
CA PRO A 124 10.70 5.57 1.70
C PRO A 124 10.79 6.40 0.41
N VAL A 125 11.86 7.18 0.27
CA VAL A 125 12.44 7.56 -1.02
C VAL A 125 13.51 6.56 -1.38
N LEU A 126 13.50 6.14 -2.64
CA LEU A 126 14.56 5.32 -3.22
C LEU A 126 15.48 6.18 -4.06
N VAL A 127 16.79 6.02 -3.84
CA VAL A 127 17.83 6.64 -4.65
C VAL A 127 18.51 5.54 -5.46
N ALA A 128 18.33 5.57 -6.76
CA ALA A 128 19.00 4.67 -7.68
C ALA A 128 20.24 5.36 -8.27
N ARG A 129 21.41 4.77 -8.07
CA ARG A 129 22.68 5.20 -8.67
C ARG A 129 23.17 4.13 -9.62
N ARG A 130 23.23 4.48 -10.90
CA ARG A 130 23.80 3.60 -11.92
C ARG A 130 25.30 3.80 -11.98
N THR A 131 26.06 2.74 -11.77
CA THR A 131 27.46 2.63 -12.20
C THR A 131 27.52 1.80 -13.48
N ALA A 132 28.71 1.66 -14.10
CA ALA A 132 28.88 1.10 -15.45
C ALA A 132 27.94 -0.08 -15.78
N SER A 133 27.93 -1.13 -14.96
CA SER A 133 27.12 -2.34 -15.15
C SER A 133 26.18 -2.66 -13.98
N THR A 134 26.21 -1.90 -12.89
CA THR A 134 25.39 -2.17 -11.70
C THR A 134 24.52 -0.97 -11.34
N VAL A 135 23.35 -1.24 -10.75
CA VAL A 135 22.50 -0.22 -10.16
C VAL A 135 22.48 -0.45 -8.66
N GLU A 136 22.99 0.52 -7.91
CA GLU A 136 22.86 0.57 -6.47
C GLU A 136 21.55 1.28 -6.12
N ILE A 137 20.73 0.67 -5.27
CA ILE A 137 19.46 1.25 -4.80
C ILE A 137 19.55 1.38 -3.28
N THR A 138 19.46 2.61 -2.78
CA THR A 138 19.36 2.89 -1.35
C THR A 138 17.96 3.41 -1.01
N GLN A 139 17.51 3.15 0.21
CA GLN A 139 16.24 3.66 0.71
C GLN A 139 16.46 4.57 1.91
N HIS A 140 15.68 5.64 2.00
CA HIS A 140 15.67 6.57 3.13
C HIS A 140 14.22 6.92 3.46
N PRO A 141 13.81 6.99 4.74
CA PRO A 141 12.48 7.49 5.08
C PRO A 141 12.31 8.93 4.58
N PHE A 142 11.19 9.24 3.95
CA PHE A 142 10.87 10.59 3.49
C PHE A 142 10.22 11.42 4.60
N ARG A 143 10.56 12.71 4.68
CA ARG A 143 9.84 13.71 5.45
C ARG A 143 10.09 15.10 4.86
N TYR A 144 9.09 15.97 4.85
CA TYR A 144 9.26 17.36 4.36
C TYR A 144 10.12 18.21 5.29
N LEU A 145 9.96 18.04 6.61
CA LEU A 145 10.65 18.82 7.63
C LEU A 145 11.24 17.89 8.68
N GLY A 146 12.49 18.15 9.09
CA GLY A 146 13.20 17.35 10.07
C GLY A 146 13.75 16.02 9.52
N THR A 147 14.44 15.27 10.37
CA THR A 147 15.01 13.97 10.03
C THR A 147 14.13 12.87 10.62
N PRO A 148 13.50 12.02 9.79
CA PRO A 148 12.71 10.90 10.29
C PRO A 148 13.61 9.85 10.96
N PRO A 149 13.09 9.08 11.93
CA PRO A 149 13.84 8.00 12.55
C PRO A 149 14.22 6.92 11.50
N PRO A 150 15.33 6.19 11.70
CA PRO A 150 15.69 5.10 10.80
C PRO A 150 14.57 4.06 10.70
N GLN A 151 14.11 3.81 9.48
CA GLN A 151 13.07 2.85 9.19
C GLN A 151 13.32 2.26 7.81
N LEU A 152 13.09 0.96 7.67
CA LEU A 152 13.19 0.25 6.40
C LEU A 152 11.82 -0.29 6.00
N TRP A 153 11.56 -0.23 4.70
CA TRP A 153 10.41 -0.84 4.08
C TRP A 153 10.88 -1.98 3.17
N PRO A 154 10.22 -3.14 3.19
CA PRO A 154 10.29 -4.11 2.11
C PRO A 154 9.56 -3.51 0.89
N VAL A 155 10.29 -2.81 0.03
CA VAL A 155 9.70 -2.16 -1.16
C VAL A 155 9.71 -3.14 -2.33
N PRO A 156 8.55 -3.53 -2.87
CA PRO A 156 8.51 -4.34 -4.09
C PRO A 156 8.96 -3.49 -5.28
N LEU A 157 10.10 -3.84 -5.87
CA LEU A 157 10.63 -3.17 -7.04
C LEU A 157 10.27 -3.94 -8.30
N THR A 158 9.72 -3.22 -9.28
CA THR A 158 9.54 -3.72 -10.64
C THR A 158 10.41 -2.88 -11.56
N TYR A 159 11.09 -3.51 -12.51
CA TYR A 159 11.81 -2.84 -13.58
C TYR A 159 11.20 -3.29 -14.92
N ARG A 160 11.10 -2.37 -15.87
CA ARG A 160 10.66 -2.63 -17.24
C ARG A 160 11.73 -2.16 -18.20
#